data_AF-A0A3P8UC51-F1
#
_entry.id   AF-A0A3P8UC51-F1
#
_cell.length_a   1.000
_cell.length_b   1.000
_cell.length_c   1.000
_cell.angle_alpha   90.00
_cell.angle_beta   90.00
_cell.angle_gamma   90.00
#
_symmetry.space_group_name_H-M   'P 1'
#
loop_
_entity.id
_entity.type
_entity.pdbx_description
1 polymer ?
#
loop_
_entity_poly.entity_id
_entity_poly.type
_entity_poly.pdbx_seq_one_letter_code
_entity_poly.pdbx_strand_id
1 'polypeptide(L)'
;MIPVSVLVFVMVAWSAVYLTDTILRSSVSHRISYQSWLSSRGLSLSPFHLRWQTTMFNGLFSYCARIRPGALYVWFTSGLVFGVVSMLGSVVLLIRTLQQTITQMTTNNPGAGGQQALQVVVPGVNLPTNQLGYFFLALLLSGIIHELGHAVAALREQVRVNGFGLFVFVVYPGAFVDLFTSHLNLISPTQQLRIFCAGVWHNFVLCVAALLLLFLLPVLLFPVYSTGGGALVIDVVQGSAADGPRGLAVGDLVTSLEDCPIRGVSDWSSCLSHLSHNPQTGYCVPRASLQPSWAHGRPFKRLDGSMDCCSNKSLTDLCFYYSPDQSGGGREYSCLPVRKMVSGSRLCSTDDDCVSDSEHQSSVCVTPSLENQTRFIRVAHPPHTHMLFVGYPPHLQYAVSLTNFVPRFSFLHLDLPVFLETFCKYLLSLSGALAVVNSVPCFALDGQWILNALLEATLASVVSDPQRREMIGFFLLLGGSALLAANVALGLWMVTAR
;
A
#
# COMPACT_ATOMS: atom_id res chain seq x y z
N MET A 1 7.75 13.10 4.49
CA MET A 1 9.10 13.26 5.07
C MET A 1 9.12 12.57 6.42
N ILE A 2 10.09 11.71 6.69
CA ILE A 2 10.28 11.15 8.04
C ILE A 2 10.54 12.34 8.98
N PRO A 3 9.79 12.51 10.07
CA PRO A 3 10.08 13.56 11.03
C PRO A 3 11.51 13.41 11.53
N VAL A 4 12.31 14.48 11.53
CA VAL A 4 13.67 14.46 12.09
C VAL A 4 13.65 13.92 13.53
N SER A 5 12.57 14.17 14.26
CA SER A 5 12.32 13.60 15.58
C SER A 5 12.33 12.07 15.62
N VAL A 6 11.78 11.39 14.61
CA VAL A 6 11.79 9.91 14.52
C VAL A 6 13.20 9.39 14.27
N LEU A 7 13.95 10.01 13.35
CA LEU A 7 15.33 9.62 13.08
C LEU A 7 16.21 9.81 14.31
N VAL A 8 16.11 10.98 14.97
CA VAL A 8 16.82 11.27 16.22
C VAL A 8 16.44 10.26 17.29
N PHE A 9 15.15 9.95 17.44
CA PHE A 9 14.68 8.96 18.41
C PHE A 9 15.30 7.57 18.16
N VAL A 10 15.30 7.08 16.92
CA VAL A 10 15.91 5.79 16.56
C VAL A 10 17.41 5.79 16.85
N MET A 11 18.13 6.83 16.45
CA MET A 11 19.58 6.93 16.68
C MET A 11 19.93 7.02 18.17
N VAL A 12 19.17 7.80 18.95
CA VAL A 12 19.34 7.91 20.40
C VAL A 12 19.02 6.58 21.09
N ALA A 13 17.95 5.89 20.67
CA ALA A 13 17.59 4.59 21.21
C ALA A 13 18.70 3.55 20.97
N TRP A 14 19.22 3.45 19.74
CA TRP A 14 20.34 2.56 19.45
C TRP A 14 21.61 2.92 20.20
N SER A 15 21.91 4.22 20.31
CA SER A 15 23.07 4.70 21.06
C SER A 15 22.94 4.34 22.55
N ALA A 16 21.75 4.47 23.14
CA ALA A 16 21.48 4.11 24.52
C ALA A 16 21.59 2.59 24.76
N VAL A 17 21.06 1.77 23.84
CA VAL A 17 21.18 0.31 23.90
C VAL A 17 22.65 -0.12 23.81
N TYR A 18 23.39 0.42 22.84
CA TYR A 18 24.80 0.09 22.64
C TYR A 18 25.69 0.56 23.80
N LEU A 19 25.42 1.77 24.31
CA LEU A 19 26.11 2.29 25.50
C LEU A 19 25.87 1.38 26.71
N THR A 20 24.63 0.93 26.89
CA THR A 20 24.26 0.02 27.99
C THR A 20 24.95 -1.34 27.85
N ASP A 21 24.95 -1.95 26.65
CA ASP A 21 25.70 -3.19 26.38
C ASP A 21 27.21 -3.02 26.66
N THR A 22 27.79 -1.88 26.24
CA THR A 22 29.21 -1.57 26.46
C THR A 22 29.53 -1.39 27.96
N ILE A 23 28.67 -0.71 28.71
CA ILE A 23 28.82 -0.53 30.17
C ILE A 23 28.74 -1.89 30.87
N LEU A 24 27.76 -2.73 30.52
CA LEU A 24 27.60 -4.04 31.14
C LEU A 24 28.78 -4.97 30.82
N ARG A 25 29.29 -4.94 29.58
CA ARG A 25 30.49 -5.72 29.18
C ARG A 25 31.78 -5.23 29.81
N SER A 26 31.91 -3.94 30.08
CA SER A 26 33.10 -3.36 30.71
C SER A 26 33.08 -3.45 32.24
N SER A 27 31.90 -3.61 32.85
CA SER A 27 31.76 -3.72 34.30
C SER A 27 32.40 -5.00 34.88
N VAL A 28 33.25 -4.85 35.89
CA VAL A 28 33.95 -5.99 36.52
C VAL A 28 32.96 -6.94 37.19
N SER A 29 31.92 -6.40 37.84
CA SER A 29 30.95 -7.18 38.61
C SER A 29 29.91 -7.90 37.74
N HIS A 30 29.43 -7.28 36.65
CA HIS A 30 28.31 -7.83 35.86
C HIS A 30 28.71 -8.47 34.54
N ARG A 31 29.96 -8.31 34.06
CA ARG A 31 30.39 -8.85 32.76
C ARG A 31 30.10 -10.34 32.58
N ILE A 32 30.48 -11.17 33.55
CA ILE A 32 30.32 -12.64 33.43
C ILE A 32 28.84 -13.03 33.42
N SER A 33 28.05 -12.43 34.32
CA SER A 33 26.62 -12.68 34.42
C SER A 33 25.89 -12.22 33.15
N TYR A 34 26.20 -11.03 32.65
CA TYR A 34 25.59 -10.47 31.44
C TYR A 34 25.96 -11.26 30.18
N GLN A 35 27.23 -11.64 30.00
CA GLN A 35 27.66 -12.45 28.86
C GLN A 35 27.03 -13.84 28.89
N SER A 36 26.93 -14.47 30.07
CA SER A 36 26.23 -15.74 30.25
C SER A 36 24.73 -15.61 29.98
N TRP A 37 24.10 -14.51 30.41
CA TRP A 37 22.69 -14.22 30.13
C TRP A 37 22.43 -14.02 28.63
N LEU A 38 23.30 -13.28 27.93
CA LEU A 38 23.22 -13.10 26.49
C LEU A 38 23.39 -14.42 25.74
N SER A 39 24.41 -15.21 26.09
CA SER A 39 24.68 -16.49 25.42
C SER A 39 23.60 -17.54 25.69
N SER A 40 23.09 -17.62 26.92
CA SER A 40 21.99 -18.54 27.28
C SER A 40 20.68 -18.21 26.56
N ARG A 41 20.46 -16.96 26.17
CA ARG A 41 19.31 -16.53 25.34
C ARG A 41 19.60 -16.45 23.85
N GLY A 42 20.83 -16.74 23.42
CA GLY A 42 21.27 -16.65 22.02
C GLY A 42 21.23 -15.23 21.46
N LEU A 43 21.42 -14.21 22.31
CA LEU A 43 21.40 -12.81 21.92
C LEU A 43 22.82 -12.30 21.64
N SER A 44 22.99 -11.61 20.52
CA SER A 44 24.21 -10.89 20.16
C SER A 44 23.87 -9.46 19.75
N LEU A 45 24.48 -8.49 20.43
CA LEU A 45 24.35 -7.07 20.17
C LEU A 45 25.62 -6.56 19.47
N SER A 46 25.43 -5.80 18.40
CA SER A 46 26.46 -5.03 17.70
C SER A 46 25.89 -3.65 17.31
N PRO A 47 26.72 -2.68 16.91
CA PRO A 47 26.23 -1.34 16.57
C PRO A 47 25.11 -1.40 15.51
N PHE A 48 23.94 -0.84 15.86
CA PHE A 48 22.74 -0.83 15.02
C PHE A 48 22.21 -2.22 14.61
N HIS A 49 22.62 -3.28 15.29
CA HIS A 49 22.28 -4.64 14.90
C HIS A 49 22.07 -5.53 16.14
N LEU A 50 20.84 -6.00 16.29
CA LEU A 50 20.47 -6.99 17.31
C LEU A 50 20.19 -8.31 16.62
N ARG A 51 20.81 -9.39 17.07
CA ARG A 51 20.57 -10.75 16.56
C ARG A 51 20.16 -11.67 17.69
N TRP A 52 19.16 -12.50 17.43
CA TRP A 52 18.62 -13.51 18.32
C TRP A 52 18.63 -14.86 17.61
N GLN A 53 19.26 -15.87 18.21
CA GLN A 53 19.34 -17.23 17.66
C GLN A 53 18.72 -18.23 18.63
N THR A 54 17.95 -19.18 18.08
CA THR A 54 17.24 -20.21 18.83
C THR A 54 17.23 -21.54 18.07
N THR A 55 17.18 -22.64 18.82
CA THR A 55 17.03 -24.00 18.29
C THR A 55 15.60 -24.52 18.40
N MET A 56 14.67 -23.73 18.99
CA MET A 56 13.29 -24.16 19.24
C MET A 56 12.56 -24.63 17.98
N PHE A 57 12.83 -24.01 16.83
CA PHE A 57 12.17 -24.34 15.57
C PHE A 57 12.76 -25.56 14.86
N ASN A 58 13.91 -26.08 15.30
CA ASN A 58 14.57 -27.23 14.66
C ASN A 58 13.67 -28.47 14.65
N GLY A 59 12.85 -28.65 15.70
CA GLY A 59 11.85 -29.72 15.78
C GLY A 59 10.76 -29.59 14.72
N LEU A 60 10.25 -28.37 14.52
CA LEU A 60 9.27 -28.06 13.48
C LEU A 60 9.85 -28.29 12.08
N PHE A 61 11.06 -27.83 11.81
CA PHE A 61 11.73 -28.06 10.52
C PHE A 61 11.93 -29.55 10.24
N SER A 62 12.33 -30.31 11.26
CA SER A 62 12.48 -31.77 11.19
C SER A 62 11.17 -32.50 10.97
N TYR A 63 10.06 -31.98 11.51
CA TYR A 63 8.73 -32.48 11.20
C TYR A 63 8.37 -32.20 9.74
N CYS A 64 8.47 -30.94 9.30
CA CYS A 64 8.18 -30.54 7.92
C CYS A 64 9.01 -31.33 6.90
N ALA A 65 10.30 -31.55 7.14
CA ALA A 65 11.19 -32.31 6.27
C ALA A 65 10.87 -33.82 6.18
N ARG A 66 10.01 -34.34 7.07
CA ARG A 66 9.54 -35.74 7.02
C ARG A 66 8.16 -35.89 6.36
N ILE A 67 7.45 -34.79 6.11
CA ILE A 67 6.14 -34.83 5.46
C ILE A 67 6.31 -35.31 4.02
N ARG A 68 5.74 -36.46 3.67
CA ARG A 68 5.68 -37.03 2.30
C ARG A 68 6.95 -36.75 1.48
N PRO A 69 8.06 -37.50 1.70
CA PRO A 69 9.37 -37.18 1.13
C PRO A 69 9.40 -37.09 -0.40
N GLY A 70 8.60 -37.91 -1.10
CA GLY A 70 8.49 -37.83 -2.56
C GLY A 70 7.87 -36.52 -3.05
N ALA A 71 6.86 -35.99 -2.35
CA ALA A 71 6.25 -34.72 -2.70
C ALA A 71 7.20 -33.55 -2.45
N LEU A 72 7.97 -33.59 -1.35
CA LEU A 72 8.99 -32.57 -1.06
C LEU A 72 10.14 -32.60 -2.08
N TYR A 73 10.54 -33.78 -2.55
CA TYR A 73 11.56 -33.87 -3.60
C TYR A 73 11.10 -33.16 -4.88
N VAL A 74 9.86 -33.40 -5.33
CA VAL A 74 9.28 -32.69 -6.48
C VAL A 74 9.16 -31.20 -6.19
N TRP A 75 8.71 -30.80 -4.99
CA TRP A 75 8.59 -29.41 -4.57
C TRP A 75 9.90 -28.63 -4.67
N PHE A 76 10.99 -29.15 -4.08
CA PHE A 76 12.29 -28.49 -4.11
C PHE A 76 12.98 -28.59 -5.47
N THR A 77 12.66 -29.60 -6.28
CA THR A 77 13.13 -29.68 -7.67
C THR A 77 12.44 -28.63 -8.54
N SER A 78 11.14 -28.40 -8.38
CA SER A 78 10.44 -27.26 -9.00
C SER A 78 11.03 -25.93 -8.55
N GLY A 79 11.35 -25.81 -7.25
CA GLY A 79 12.03 -24.64 -6.69
C GLY A 79 13.40 -24.39 -7.31
N LEU A 80 14.20 -25.44 -7.56
CA LEU A 80 15.47 -25.34 -8.28
C LEU A 80 15.27 -24.74 -9.67
N VAL A 81 14.35 -25.31 -10.47
CA VAL A 81 14.06 -24.84 -11.83
C VAL A 81 13.61 -23.38 -11.80
N PHE A 82 12.68 -23.06 -10.91
CA PHE A 82 12.20 -21.68 -10.72
C PHE A 82 13.32 -20.73 -10.33
N GLY A 83 14.19 -21.10 -9.37
CA GLY A 83 15.29 -20.25 -8.91
C GLY A 83 16.30 -19.95 -10.01
N VAL A 84 16.65 -20.93 -10.84
CA VAL A 84 17.55 -20.72 -12.00
C VAL A 84 16.91 -19.79 -13.04
N VAL A 85 15.62 -19.99 -13.35
CA VAL A 85 14.88 -19.11 -14.28
C VAL A 85 14.74 -17.69 -13.69
N SER A 86 14.44 -17.59 -12.39
CA SER A 86 14.32 -16.33 -11.65
C SER A 86 15.63 -15.55 -11.64
N MET A 87 16.78 -16.23 -11.53
CA MET A 87 18.08 -15.57 -11.60
C MET A 87 18.26 -14.83 -12.92
N LEU A 88 18.02 -15.49 -14.05
CA LEU A 88 18.08 -14.85 -15.37
C LEU A 88 17.02 -13.73 -15.50
N GLY A 89 15.80 -14.00 -15.03
CA GLY A 89 14.69 -13.04 -15.02
C GLY A 89 15.00 -11.78 -14.21
N SER A 90 15.68 -11.91 -13.07
CA SER A 90 16.02 -10.80 -12.18
C SER A 90 17.03 -9.85 -12.82
N VAL A 91 18.04 -10.38 -13.52
CA VAL A 91 19.02 -9.58 -14.26
C VAL A 91 18.33 -8.81 -15.38
N VAL A 92 17.47 -9.47 -16.17
CA VAL A 92 16.68 -8.80 -17.23
C VAL A 92 15.77 -7.72 -16.66
N LEU A 93 15.09 -8.01 -15.54
CA LEU A 93 14.22 -7.05 -14.86
C LEU A 93 15.02 -5.83 -14.40
N LEU A 94 16.15 -6.02 -13.72
CA LEU A 94 16.98 -4.91 -13.23
C LEU A 94 17.59 -4.07 -14.36
N ILE A 95 17.96 -4.68 -15.49
CA ILE A 95 18.42 -3.93 -16.67
C ILE A 95 17.27 -3.07 -17.22
N ARG A 96 16.07 -3.64 -17.35
CA ARG A 96 14.88 -2.88 -17.82
C ARG A 96 14.50 -1.76 -16.86
N THR A 97 14.51 -2.01 -15.55
CA THR A 97 14.24 -0.99 -14.52
C THR A 97 15.26 0.13 -14.58
N LEU A 98 16.55 -0.20 -14.77
CA LEU A 98 17.60 0.78 -14.93
C LEU A 98 17.39 1.64 -16.18
N GLN A 99 17.11 1.01 -17.33
CA GLN A 99 16.81 1.71 -18.58
C GLN A 99 15.61 2.65 -18.45
N GLN A 100 14.51 2.16 -17.85
CA GLN A 100 13.31 2.96 -17.60
C GLN A 100 13.60 4.17 -16.71
N THR A 101 14.35 3.97 -15.62
CA THR A 101 14.74 5.05 -14.70
C THR A 101 15.60 6.09 -15.41
N ILE A 102 16.56 5.67 -16.24
CA ILE A 102 17.41 6.59 -17.02
C ILE A 102 16.59 7.36 -18.06
N THR A 103 15.70 6.69 -18.80
CA THR A 103 14.83 7.36 -19.77
C THR A 103 13.93 8.39 -19.10
N GLN A 104 13.33 8.07 -17.95
CA GLN A 104 12.50 8.99 -17.18
C GLN A 104 13.27 10.23 -16.70
N MET A 105 14.54 10.10 -16.34
CA MET A 105 15.39 11.25 -16.00
C MET A 105 15.75 12.11 -17.22
N THR A 106 15.79 11.53 -18.41
CA THR A 106 16.22 12.22 -19.65
C THR A 106 15.08 12.92 -20.36
N THR A 107 13.84 12.45 -20.21
CA THR A 107 12.66 13.03 -20.86
C THR A 107 11.89 13.98 -19.94
N ASN A 108 11.80 15.28 -20.31
CA ASN A 108 11.04 16.33 -19.60
C ASN A 108 9.50 16.16 -19.65
N ASN A 109 8.96 14.97 -19.89
CA ASN A 109 7.51 14.71 -19.94
C ASN A 109 7.05 14.05 -18.62
N PRO A 110 6.41 14.80 -17.70
CA PRO A 110 6.02 14.28 -16.38
C PRO A 110 4.85 13.28 -16.44
N GLY A 111 4.22 13.10 -17.60
CA GLY A 111 2.99 12.31 -17.77
C GLY A 111 3.18 10.84 -18.15
N ALA A 112 4.39 10.38 -18.49
CA ALA A 112 4.67 8.99 -18.84
C ALA A 112 5.23 8.22 -17.63
N GLY A 113 4.51 8.25 -16.51
CA GLY A 113 4.86 7.48 -15.31
C GLY A 113 4.60 5.99 -15.50
N GLY A 114 5.44 5.31 -16.29
CA GLY A 114 5.47 3.85 -16.34
C GLY A 114 5.73 3.29 -14.94
N GLN A 115 4.86 2.39 -14.47
CA GLN A 115 4.99 1.72 -13.19
C GLN A 115 6.36 1.03 -13.09
N GLN A 116 7.24 1.53 -12.22
CA GLN A 116 8.51 0.87 -11.95
C GLN A 116 8.23 -0.43 -11.20
N ALA A 117 8.73 -1.56 -11.73
CA ALA A 117 8.49 -2.88 -11.16
C ALA A 117 9.18 -3.08 -9.79
N LEU A 118 10.23 -2.31 -9.50
CA LEU A 118 10.99 -2.38 -8.26
C LEU A 118 11.36 -0.96 -7.80
N GLN A 119 10.51 -0.34 -6.98
CA GLN A 119 10.79 0.96 -6.38
C GLN A 119 11.39 0.76 -4.97
N VAL A 120 12.44 1.50 -4.65
CA VAL A 120 12.99 1.52 -3.28
C VAL A 120 11.96 2.12 -2.33
N VAL A 121 11.51 1.34 -1.35
CA VAL A 121 10.56 1.80 -0.34
C VAL A 121 11.31 2.44 0.82
N VAL A 122 11.04 3.71 1.07
CA VAL A 122 11.57 4.49 2.18
C VAL A 122 10.40 4.88 3.09
N PRO A 123 10.28 4.23 4.27
CA PRO A 123 9.34 4.61 5.33
C PRO A 123 9.20 6.13 5.48
N GLY A 124 7.98 6.69 5.49
CA GLY A 124 7.73 8.12 5.72
C GLY A 124 8.05 9.07 4.55
N VAL A 125 8.60 8.58 3.43
CA VAL A 125 8.76 9.34 2.19
C VAL A 125 7.75 8.88 1.15
N ASN A 126 7.84 7.63 0.70
CA ASN A 126 6.88 7.04 -0.25
C ASN A 126 5.92 6.03 0.40
N LEU A 127 6.05 5.80 1.71
CA LEU A 127 5.21 4.91 2.50
C LEU A 127 4.63 5.67 3.71
N PRO A 128 3.30 5.82 3.84
CA PRO A 128 2.71 6.55 4.95
C PRO A 128 2.95 5.84 6.30
N THR A 129 3.08 6.62 7.38
CA THR A 129 3.51 6.13 8.70
C THR A 129 2.51 5.16 9.33
N ASN A 130 1.22 5.32 9.05
CA ASN A 130 0.15 4.40 9.47
C ASN A 130 0.26 3.01 8.83
N GLN A 131 1.01 2.86 7.73
CA GLN A 131 1.19 1.59 7.03
C GLN A 131 2.49 0.86 7.42
N LEU A 132 3.33 1.46 8.27
CA LEU A 132 4.62 0.86 8.67
C LEU A 132 4.48 -0.48 9.39
N GLY A 133 3.43 -0.63 10.21
CA GLY A 133 3.17 -1.91 10.90
C GLY A 133 2.96 -3.05 9.92
N TYR A 134 2.18 -2.83 8.85
CA TYR A 134 1.95 -3.81 7.79
C TYR A 134 3.23 -4.14 7.04
N PHE A 135 4.00 -3.12 6.68
CA PHE A 135 5.27 -3.26 5.96
C PHE A 135 6.26 -4.13 6.75
N PHE A 136 6.53 -3.79 8.02
CA PHE A 136 7.48 -4.54 8.83
C PHE A 136 7.00 -5.97 9.16
N LEU A 137 5.70 -6.15 9.40
CA LEU A 137 5.13 -7.47 9.66
C LEU A 137 5.22 -8.37 8.42
N ALA A 138 4.89 -7.85 7.23
CA ALA A 138 4.96 -8.58 5.97
C ALA A 138 6.42 -8.89 5.56
N LEU A 139 7.35 -7.97 5.82
CA LEU A 139 8.78 -8.19 5.61
C LEU A 139 9.32 -9.30 6.52
N LEU A 140 9.01 -9.24 7.82
CA LEU A 140 9.42 -10.26 8.79
C LEU A 140 8.83 -11.63 8.44
N LEU A 141 7.52 -11.69 8.12
CA LEU A 141 6.87 -12.94 7.72
C LEU A 141 7.50 -13.53 6.45
N SER A 142 7.77 -12.70 5.44
CA SER A 142 8.45 -13.15 4.21
C SER A 142 9.84 -13.70 4.52
N GLY A 143 10.62 -13.00 5.35
CA GLY A 143 11.93 -13.47 5.80
C GLY A 143 11.86 -14.81 6.53
N ILE A 144 10.92 -14.98 7.46
CA ILE A 144 10.75 -16.26 8.18
C ILE A 144 10.42 -17.41 7.22
N ILE A 145 9.50 -17.19 6.28
CA ILE A 145 9.09 -18.23 5.31
C ILE A 145 10.21 -18.54 4.31
N HIS A 146 11.00 -17.55 3.93
CA HIS A 146 12.19 -17.71 3.10
C HIS A 146 13.22 -18.64 3.75
N GLU A 147 13.62 -18.32 4.99
CA GLU A 147 14.59 -19.10 5.76
C GLU A 147 14.08 -20.50 6.12
N LEU A 148 12.77 -20.63 6.38
CA LEU A 148 12.11 -21.92 6.53
C LEU A 148 12.32 -22.80 5.29
N GLY A 149 12.27 -22.20 4.09
CA GLY A 149 12.54 -22.88 2.84
C GLY A 149 13.94 -23.51 2.81
N HIS A 150 14.97 -22.73 3.12
CA HIS A 150 16.35 -23.23 3.21
C HIS A 150 16.51 -24.31 4.28
N ALA A 151 15.93 -24.11 5.47
CA ALA A 151 16.02 -25.06 6.58
C ALA A 151 15.43 -26.43 6.22
N VAL A 152 14.22 -26.45 5.65
CA VAL A 152 13.54 -27.70 5.27
C VAL A 152 14.26 -28.38 4.10
N ALA A 153 14.73 -27.61 3.11
CA ALA A 153 15.52 -28.16 1.99
C ALA A 153 16.83 -28.78 2.47
N ALA A 154 17.55 -28.10 3.37
CA ALA A 154 18.81 -28.59 3.94
C ALA A 154 18.60 -29.93 4.66
N LEU A 155 17.57 -30.05 5.50
CA LEU A 155 17.27 -31.31 6.18
C LEU A 155 16.87 -32.44 5.20
N ARG A 156 16.22 -32.11 4.08
CA ARG A 156 15.92 -33.10 3.02
C ARG A 156 17.19 -33.62 2.34
N GLU A 157 18.14 -32.74 2.10
CA GLU A 157 19.45 -33.06 1.50
C GLU A 157 20.49 -33.54 2.53
N GLN A 158 20.04 -33.95 3.74
CA GLN A 158 20.89 -34.49 4.82
C GLN A 158 21.93 -33.50 5.37
N VAL A 159 21.65 -32.20 5.24
CA VAL A 159 22.45 -31.13 5.83
C VAL A 159 21.85 -30.71 7.17
N ARG A 160 22.69 -30.61 8.19
CA ARG A 160 22.28 -30.25 9.54
C ARG A 160 22.00 -28.75 9.65
N VAL A 161 20.91 -28.40 10.32
CA VAL A 161 20.57 -27.04 10.74
C VAL A 161 21.07 -26.82 12.18
N ASN A 162 21.93 -25.84 12.39
CA ASN A 162 22.43 -25.47 13.72
C ASN A 162 21.35 -24.74 14.51
N GLY A 163 20.67 -23.79 13.88
CA GLY A 163 19.56 -23.05 14.48
C GLY A 163 18.91 -22.05 13.51
N PHE A 164 17.88 -21.39 14.01
CA PHE A 164 17.18 -20.31 13.33
C PHE A 164 17.35 -19.02 14.13
N GLY A 165 17.39 -17.88 13.46
CA GLY A 165 17.44 -16.62 14.18
C GLY A 165 16.68 -15.50 13.49
N LEU A 166 16.42 -14.47 14.29
CA LEU A 166 15.89 -13.19 13.84
C LEU A 166 16.93 -12.12 14.11
N PHE A 167 16.94 -11.09 13.29
CA PHE A 167 17.74 -9.91 13.53
C PHE A 167 16.96 -8.64 13.25
N VAL A 168 17.38 -7.53 13.85
CA VAL A 168 16.91 -6.20 13.55
C VAL A 168 18.13 -5.35 13.22
N PHE A 169 18.17 -4.84 11.99
CA PHE A 169 19.20 -3.91 11.51
C PHE A 169 18.60 -2.51 11.38
N VAL A 170 19.02 -1.59 12.25
CA VAL A 170 18.46 -0.23 12.41
C VAL A 170 16.96 -0.24 12.75
N VAL A 171 16.09 -0.53 11.78
CA VAL A 171 14.64 -0.71 11.97
C VAL A 171 14.10 -1.91 11.20
N TYR A 172 14.90 -2.51 10.33
CA TYR A 172 14.48 -3.58 9.44
C TYR A 172 14.60 -4.94 10.14
N PRO A 173 13.47 -5.63 10.35
CA PRO A 173 13.50 -7.00 10.84
C PRO A 173 13.91 -7.96 9.70
N GLY A 174 14.66 -8.99 10.06
CA GLY A 174 15.04 -10.07 9.17
C GLY A 174 15.13 -11.40 9.92
N ALA A 175 15.23 -12.48 9.15
CA ALA A 175 15.45 -13.83 9.65
C ALA A 175 16.70 -14.41 9.00
N PHE A 176 17.31 -15.42 9.62
CA PHE A 176 18.37 -16.21 9.02
C PHE A 176 18.31 -17.66 9.53
N VAL A 177 18.74 -18.61 8.71
CA VAL A 177 19.03 -19.98 9.14
C VAL A 177 20.55 -20.23 9.17
N ASP A 178 21.02 -20.85 10.24
CA ASP A 178 22.41 -21.26 10.41
C ASP A 178 22.57 -22.72 9.98
N LEU A 179 23.21 -22.93 8.83
CA LEU A 179 23.45 -24.24 8.24
C LEU A 179 24.89 -24.70 8.48
N PHE A 180 25.08 -26.01 8.66
CA PHE A 180 26.42 -26.56 8.86
C PHE A 180 27.22 -26.61 7.54
N THR A 181 28.12 -25.63 7.37
CA THR A 181 28.89 -25.38 6.13
C THR A 181 29.70 -26.59 5.65
N SER A 182 30.28 -27.38 6.56
CA SER A 182 31.07 -28.55 6.17
C SER A 182 30.22 -29.61 5.46
N HIS A 183 28.95 -29.80 5.87
CA HIS A 183 28.05 -30.72 5.18
C HIS A 183 27.58 -30.15 3.85
N LEU A 184 27.33 -28.83 3.78
CA LEU A 184 26.94 -28.14 2.54
C LEU A 184 28.01 -28.28 1.44
N ASN A 185 29.29 -28.20 1.80
CA ASN A 185 30.38 -28.31 0.84
C ASN A 185 30.63 -29.76 0.36
N LEU A 186 30.08 -30.76 1.05
CA LEU A 186 30.24 -32.18 0.71
C LEU A 186 29.15 -32.71 -0.22
N ILE A 187 27.98 -32.07 -0.27
CA ILE A 187 26.85 -32.49 -1.12
C ILE A 187 27.05 -32.04 -2.57
N SER A 188 26.38 -32.71 -3.50
CA SER A 188 26.52 -32.40 -4.93
C SER A 188 25.95 -31.02 -5.28
N PRO A 189 26.42 -30.38 -6.36
CA PRO A 189 25.96 -29.04 -6.77
C PRO A 189 24.44 -28.96 -7.01
N THR A 190 23.82 -30.02 -7.51
CA THR A 190 22.36 -30.07 -7.70
C THR A 190 21.59 -30.06 -6.37
N GLN A 191 22.13 -30.69 -5.32
CA GLN A 191 21.54 -30.67 -3.99
C GLN A 191 21.73 -29.30 -3.34
N GLN A 192 22.91 -28.68 -3.51
CA GLN A 192 23.16 -27.30 -3.09
C GLN A 192 22.16 -26.34 -3.74
N LEU A 193 21.93 -26.46 -5.06
CA LEU A 193 20.94 -25.67 -5.78
C LEU A 193 19.52 -25.83 -5.22
N ARG A 194 19.09 -27.05 -4.84
CA ARG A 194 17.78 -27.23 -4.20
C ARG A 194 17.68 -26.50 -2.86
N ILE A 195 18.78 -26.40 -2.10
CA ILE A 195 18.81 -25.66 -0.83
C ILE A 195 18.81 -24.15 -1.10
N PHE A 196 19.71 -23.64 -1.93
CA PHE A 196 19.85 -22.19 -2.17
C PHE A 196 18.66 -21.61 -2.94
N CYS A 197 18.01 -22.36 -3.83
CA CYS A 197 16.79 -21.89 -4.50
C CYS A 197 15.54 -21.98 -3.60
N ALA A 198 15.61 -22.68 -2.46
CA ALA A 198 14.43 -22.93 -1.63
C ALA A 198 13.81 -21.66 -1.04
N GLY A 199 14.62 -20.70 -0.58
CA GLY A 199 14.13 -19.44 -0.03
C GLY A 199 13.37 -18.61 -1.07
N VAL A 200 13.98 -18.42 -2.25
CA VAL A 200 13.35 -17.74 -3.39
C VAL A 200 12.02 -18.42 -3.79
N TRP A 201 12.00 -19.75 -3.84
CA TRP A 201 10.79 -20.52 -4.14
C TRP A 201 9.67 -20.31 -3.10
N HIS A 202 9.99 -20.33 -1.80
CA HIS A 202 8.99 -20.15 -0.75
C HIS A 202 8.41 -18.72 -0.74
N ASN A 203 9.22 -17.71 -1.05
CA ASN A 203 8.72 -16.35 -1.24
C ASN A 203 7.77 -16.26 -2.44
N PHE A 204 8.13 -16.86 -3.58
CA PHE A 204 7.22 -16.90 -4.74
C PHE A 204 5.90 -17.60 -4.42
N VAL A 205 5.94 -18.73 -3.72
CA VAL A 205 4.73 -19.44 -3.27
C VAL A 205 3.91 -18.57 -2.32
N LEU A 206 4.56 -17.84 -1.42
CA LEU A 206 3.90 -16.91 -0.51
C LEU A 206 3.21 -15.75 -1.27
N CYS A 207 3.83 -15.23 -2.34
CA CYS A 207 3.17 -14.28 -3.25
C CYS A 207 1.91 -14.88 -3.88
N VAL A 208 1.99 -16.08 -4.45
CA VAL A 208 0.84 -16.73 -5.07
C VAL A 208 -0.26 -16.97 -4.03
N ALA A 209 0.10 -17.42 -2.83
CA ALA A 209 -0.83 -17.60 -1.73
C ALA A 209 -1.49 -16.28 -1.29
N ALA A 210 -0.72 -15.19 -1.19
CA ALA A 210 -1.25 -13.86 -0.86
C ALA A 210 -2.18 -13.33 -1.94
N LEU A 211 -1.87 -13.54 -3.22
CA LEU A 211 -2.73 -13.16 -4.35
C LEU A 211 -4.03 -13.96 -4.36
N LEU A 212 -3.96 -15.28 -4.15
CA LEU A 212 -5.13 -16.14 -4.03
C LEU A 212 -5.99 -15.73 -2.84
N LEU A 213 -5.38 -15.45 -1.68
CA LEU A 213 -6.09 -14.97 -0.50
C LEU A 213 -6.78 -13.64 -0.76
N LEU A 214 -6.12 -12.70 -1.44
CA LEU A 214 -6.72 -11.41 -1.82
C LEU A 214 -7.95 -11.59 -2.71
N PHE A 215 -7.87 -12.49 -3.71
CA PHE A 215 -8.98 -12.78 -4.61
C PHE A 215 -10.14 -13.50 -3.90
N LEU A 216 -9.83 -14.41 -2.98
CA LEU A 216 -10.81 -15.17 -2.20
C LEU A 216 -11.36 -14.39 -0.99
N LEU A 217 -10.77 -13.24 -0.65
CA LEU A 217 -11.12 -12.46 0.54
C LEU A 217 -12.62 -12.13 0.61
N PRO A 218 -13.31 -11.68 -0.47
CA PRO A 218 -14.74 -11.41 -0.42
C PRO A 218 -15.57 -12.65 -0.09
N VAL A 219 -15.17 -13.82 -0.59
CA VAL A 219 -15.86 -15.10 -0.34
C VAL A 219 -15.62 -15.56 1.09
N LEU A 220 -14.38 -15.47 1.59
CA LEU A 220 -14.03 -15.85 2.96
C LEU A 220 -14.70 -14.96 4.00
N LEU A 221 -14.85 -13.67 3.70
CA LEU A 221 -15.47 -12.70 4.60
C LEU A 221 -16.99 -12.64 4.46
N PHE A 222 -17.60 -13.20 3.40
CA PHE A 222 -19.05 -13.17 3.17
C PHE A 222 -19.94 -13.60 4.36
N PRO A 223 -19.58 -14.62 5.17
CA PRO A 223 -20.39 -15.03 6.32
C PRO A 223 -20.52 -13.95 7.40
N VAL A 224 -19.54 -13.04 7.49
CA VAL A 224 -19.42 -12.04 8.56
C VAL A 224 -19.52 -10.59 8.05
N TYR A 225 -19.24 -10.36 6.77
CA TYR A 225 -19.36 -9.08 6.09
C TYR A 225 -20.25 -9.22 4.85
N SER A 226 -20.99 -8.17 4.53
CA SER A 226 -21.78 -8.03 3.31
C SER A 226 -21.15 -6.96 2.41
N THR A 227 -21.38 -7.06 1.10
CA THR A 227 -20.88 -6.12 0.10
C THR A 227 -22.04 -5.70 -0.82
N GLY A 228 -21.90 -4.56 -1.51
CA GLY A 228 -22.88 -4.11 -2.51
C GLY A 228 -24.03 -3.25 -1.97
N GLY A 229 -24.09 -3.01 -0.65
CA GLY A 229 -25.11 -2.14 -0.04
C GLY A 229 -24.75 -0.65 -0.01
N GLY A 230 -23.51 -0.29 -0.34
CA GLY A 230 -22.97 1.05 -0.21
C GLY A 230 -21.47 1.03 0.11
N ALA A 231 -20.87 2.21 0.24
CA ALA A 231 -19.51 2.38 0.71
C ALA A 231 -19.52 2.78 2.20
N LEU A 232 -18.94 1.97 3.06
CA LEU A 232 -18.92 2.19 4.50
C LEU A 232 -17.77 3.13 4.89
N VAL A 233 -18.06 4.16 5.68
CA VAL A 233 -17.09 5.11 6.22
C VAL A 233 -16.32 4.48 7.39
N ILE A 234 -14.99 4.40 7.25
CA ILE A 234 -14.09 3.85 8.29
C ILE A 234 -13.29 4.94 9.00
N ASP A 235 -13.01 6.06 8.32
CA ASP A 235 -12.27 7.19 8.89
C ASP A 235 -12.63 8.48 8.17
N VAL A 236 -12.62 9.60 8.89
CA VAL A 236 -12.86 10.95 8.36
C VAL A 236 -11.80 11.88 8.91
N VAL A 237 -11.11 12.59 8.02
CA VAL A 237 -10.03 13.50 8.39
C VAL A 237 -10.59 14.66 9.23
N GLN A 238 -10.04 14.83 10.44
CA GLN A 238 -10.46 15.88 11.38
C GLN A 238 -10.28 17.28 10.78
N GLY A 239 -11.28 18.15 10.95
CA GLY A 239 -11.29 19.51 10.43
C GLY A 239 -11.47 19.61 8.91
N SER A 240 -11.74 18.49 8.22
CA SER A 240 -12.12 18.49 6.81
C SER A 240 -13.58 18.95 6.63
N ALA A 241 -13.97 19.29 5.40
CA ALA A 241 -15.36 19.63 5.09
C ALA A 241 -16.33 18.44 5.22
N ALA A 242 -15.81 17.22 5.36
CA ALA A 242 -16.58 16.02 5.66
C ALA A 242 -16.75 15.76 7.15
N ASP A 243 -15.98 16.44 8.00
CA ASP A 243 -16.04 16.33 9.45
C ASP A 243 -17.09 17.29 10.05
N GLY A 244 -17.64 16.92 11.20
CA GLY A 244 -18.58 17.71 11.97
C GLY A 244 -19.98 17.10 12.12
N PRO A 245 -20.88 17.75 12.88
CA PRO A 245 -22.17 17.18 13.29
C PRO A 245 -23.16 16.97 12.15
N ARG A 246 -22.86 17.50 10.95
CA ARG A 246 -23.66 17.36 9.72
C ARG A 246 -22.85 16.79 8.56
N GLY A 247 -21.66 16.28 8.87
CA GLY A 247 -20.77 15.59 7.94
C GLY A 247 -20.99 14.08 7.99
N LEU A 248 -19.97 13.34 7.61
CA LEU A 248 -19.94 11.87 7.69
C LEU A 248 -19.33 11.44 9.02
N ALA A 249 -19.86 10.36 9.59
CA ALA A 249 -19.31 9.72 10.77
C ALA A 249 -18.79 8.30 10.44
N VAL A 250 -17.84 7.81 11.24
CA VAL A 250 -17.38 6.42 11.16
C VAL A 250 -18.56 5.49 11.41
N GLY A 251 -18.78 4.54 10.50
CA GLY A 251 -19.92 3.63 10.50
C GLY A 251 -21.07 4.04 9.57
N ASP A 252 -21.04 5.24 9.00
CA ASP A 252 -22.04 5.67 8.01
C ASP A 252 -21.92 4.88 6.71
N LEU A 253 -23.06 4.52 6.11
CA LEU A 253 -23.12 3.83 4.83
C LEU A 253 -23.51 4.81 3.72
N VAL A 254 -22.55 5.19 2.87
CA VAL A 254 -22.81 6.05 1.72
C VAL A 254 -23.45 5.23 0.60
N THR A 255 -24.62 5.70 0.14
CA THR A 255 -25.47 4.99 -0.83
C THR A 255 -25.63 5.74 -2.14
N SER A 256 -25.46 7.06 -2.16
CA SER A 256 -25.42 7.85 -3.40
C SER A 256 -24.65 9.17 -3.25
N LEU A 257 -24.15 9.67 -4.38
CA LEU A 257 -23.65 11.02 -4.58
C LEU A 257 -24.52 11.69 -5.64
N GLU A 258 -25.32 12.68 -5.25
CA GLU A 258 -26.38 13.22 -6.11
C GLU A 258 -27.29 12.08 -6.65
N ASP A 259 -27.42 11.97 -7.98
CA ASP A 259 -28.13 10.88 -8.68
C ASP A 259 -27.22 9.68 -9.02
N CYS A 260 -25.95 9.70 -8.61
CA CYS A 260 -25.00 8.62 -8.85
C CYS A 260 -25.09 7.58 -7.73
N PRO A 261 -25.64 6.37 -7.97
CA PRO A 261 -25.75 5.33 -6.95
C PRO A 261 -24.38 4.74 -6.61
N ILE A 262 -24.16 4.45 -5.33
CA ILE A 262 -22.92 3.90 -4.81
C ILE A 262 -23.20 2.53 -4.21
N ARG A 263 -22.61 1.49 -4.80
CA ARG A 263 -22.64 0.12 -4.25
C ARG A 263 -21.29 -0.29 -3.66
N GLY A 264 -20.25 0.50 -3.89
CA GLY A 264 -18.92 0.31 -3.33
C GLY A 264 -17.97 1.49 -3.56
N VAL A 265 -16.74 1.33 -3.09
CA VAL A 265 -15.66 2.33 -3.14
C VAL A 265 -15.29 2.72 -4.57
N SER A 266 -15.40 1.79 -5.53
CA SER A 266 -15.18 2.07 -6.96
C SER A 266 -16.21 3.04 -7.53
N ASP A 267 -17.45 2.94 -7.08
CA ASP A 267 -18.54 3.80 -7.54
C ASP A 267 -18.37 5.19 -6.95
N TRP A 268 -17.99 5.29 -5.67
CA TRP A 268 -17.64 6.56 -5.03
C TRP A 268 -16.56 7.32 -5.81
N SER A 269 -15.43 6.68 -6.15
CA SER A 269 -14.35 7.34 -6.89
C SER A 269 -14.75 7.69 -8.33
N SER A 270 -15.52 6.81 -8.99
CA SER A 270 -16.02 7.06 -10.35
C SER A 270 -17.03 8.20 -10.39
N CYS A 271 -17.97 8.26 -9.45
CA CYS A 271 -18.97 9.33 -9.31
C CYS A 271 -18.30 10.68 -9.03
N LEU A 272 -17.31 10.74 -8.11
CA LEU A 272 -16.57 11.99 -7.83
C LEU A 272 -15.76 12.46 -9.04
N SER A 273 -15.11 11.53 -9.74
CA SER A 273 -14.39 11.84 -10.98
C SER A 273 -15.33 12.41 -12.05
N HIS A 274 -16.52 11.81 -12.20
CA HIS A 274 -17.55 12.31 -13.11
C HIS A 274 -18.03 13.72 -12.72
N LEU A 275 -18.30 13.99 -11.44
CA LEU A 275 -18.69 15.31 -10.95
C LEU A 275 -17.59 16.38 -11.11
N SER A 276 -16.32 15.96 -11.10
CA SER A 276 -15.19 16.87 -11.31
C SER A 276 -15.07 17.36 -12.76
N HIS A 277 -15.41 16.53 -13.74
CA HIS A 277 -15.25 16.87 -15.16
C HIS A 277 -16.49 17.52 -15.77
N ASN A 278 -17.67 17.22 -15.21
CA ASN A 278 -18.93 17.76 -15.70
C ASN A 278 -19.27 19.12 -15.06
N PRO A 279 -20.09 19.95 -15.74
CA PRO A 279 -20.62 21.16 -15.16
C PRO A 279 -21.50 20.86 -13.95
N GLN A 280 -21.62 21.84 -13.06
CA GLN A 280 -22.43 21.75 -11.86
C GLN A 280 -23.91 21.55 -12.21
N THR A 281 -24.54 20.55 -11.58
CA THR A 281 -25.98 20.29 -11.69
C THR A 281 -26.79 21.27 -10.84
N GLY A 282 -27.99 21.61 -11.31
CA GLY A 282 -28.97 22.43 -10.60
C GLY A 282 -30.01 21.59 -9.85
N TYR A 283 -30.93 22.29 -9.18
CA TYR A 283 -32.05 21.69 -8.45
C TYR A 283 -33.38 22.31 -8.88
N CYS A 284 -34.42 21.49 -8.95
CA CYS A 284 -35.76 21.96 -9.23
C CYS A 284 -36.39 22.61 -8.01
N VAL A 285 -36.72 23.89 -8.14
CA VAL A 285 -37.26 24.70 -7.05
C VAL A 285 -38.55 25.40 -7.50
N PRO A 286 -39.64 25.37 -6.69
CA PRO A 286 -40.87 26.08 -7.04
C PRO A 286 -40.64 27.58 -7.18
N ARG A 287 -41.15 28.21 -8.26
CA ARG A 287 -40.99 29.66 -8.49
C ARG A 287 -41.46 30.52 -7.30
N ALA A 288 -42.48 30.08 -6.58
CA ALA A 288 -43.00 30.78 -5.40
C ALA A 288 -41.99 30.90 -4.23
N SER A 289 -40.97 30.03 -4.19
CA SER A 289 -39.92 30.06 -3.17
C SER A 289 -38.71 30.91 -3.58
N LEU A 290 -38.65 31.34 -4.84
CA LEU A 290 -37.62 32.25 -5.34
C LEU A 290 -37.99 33.67 -4.93
N GLN A 291 -37.20 34.27 -4.04
CA GLN A 291 -37.29 35.70 -3.75
C GLN A 291 -36.38 36.46 -4.74
N PRO A 292 -36.86 37.55 -5.36
CA PRO A 292 -36.05 38.36 -6.26
C PRO A 292 -34.82 38.95 -5.57
N SER A 293 -33.74 39.11 -6.34
CA SER A 293 -32.41 39.58 -5.89
C SER A 293 -32.42 40.84 -5.00
N TRP A 294 -33.43 41.70 -5.06
CA TRP A 294 -33.51 42.94 -4.28
C TRP A 294 -33.86 42.74 -2.79
N ALA A 295 -34.31 41.55 -2.38
CA ALA A 295 -34.70 41.29 -0.99
C ALA A 295 -33.49 41.14 -0.04
N HIS A 296 -32.32 40.72 -0.53
CA HIS A 296 -31.14 40.40 0.30
C HIS A 296 -29.86 41.16 -0.07
N GLY A 297 -29.87 41.97 -1.13
CA GLY A 297 -28.76 42.81 -1.58
C GLY A 297 -28.46 42.62 -3.07
N ARG A 298 -27.88 43.63 -3.74
CA ARG A 298 -27.52 43.51 -5.16
C ARG A 298 -26.44 42.43 -5.35
N PRO A 299 -26.57 41.53 -6.33
CA PRO A 299 -25.55 40.53 -6.59
C PRO A 299 -24.25 41.22 -7.01
N PHE A 300 -23.14 40.81 -6.43
CA PHE A 300 -21.81 41.35 -6.73
C PHE A 300 -20.87 40.24 -7.18
N LYS A 301 -19.89 40.59 -8.01
CA LYS A 301 -18.89 39.65 -8.51
C LYS A 301 -17.73 39.55 -7.52
N ARG A 302 -17.42 38.35 -7.07
CA ARG A 302 -16.24 38.05 -6.26
C ARG A 302 -14.96 38.07 -7.11
N LEU A 303 -13.81 38.13 -6.45
CA LEU A 303 -12.48 38.09 -7.07
C LEU A 303 -12.22 36.78 -7.83
N ASP A 304 -12.86 35.68 -7.42
CA ASP A 304 -12.83 34.37 -8.07
C ASP A 304 -13.72 34.29 -9.33
N GLY A 305 -14.42 35.37 -9.67
CA GLY A 305 -15.32 35.45 -10.81
C GLY A 305 -16.73 34.92 -10.58
N SER A 306 -17.01 34.33 -9.41
CA SER A 306 -18.36 33.90 -9.01
C SER A 306 -19.23 35.10 -8.62
N MET A 307 -20.55 34.96 -8.74
CA MET A 307 -21.50 35.98 -8.29
C MET A 307 -22.04 35.61 -6.92
N ASP A 308 -22.03 36.54 -5.99
CA ASP A 308 -22.60 36.37 -4.66
C ASP A 308 -23.80 37.29 -4.47
N CYS A 309 -24.89 36.74 -3.97
CA CYS A 309 -26.15 37.42 -3.71
C CYS A 309 -26.62 37.25 -2.25
N CYS A 310 -25.86 36.52 -1.43
CA CYS A 310 -26.12 36.38 -0.02
C CYS A 310 -25.25 37.40 0.74
N SER A 311 -25.84 38.38 1.42
CA SER A 311 -25.12 39.48 2.08
C SER A 311 -24.37 39.06 3.37
N ASN A 312 -23.67 37.92 3.35
CA ASN A 312 -22.86 37.36 4.43
C ASN A 312 -23.56 37.21 5.80
N LYS A 313 -24.90 37.15 5.80
CA LYS A 313 -25.74 37.11 7.02
C LYS A 313 -25.96 35.70 7.56
N SER A 314 -25.65 34.65 6.80
CA SER A 314 -25.95 33.26 7.17
C SER A 314 -24.95 32.28 6.55
N LEU A 315 -24.46 31.34 7.36
CA LEU A 315 -23.55 30.26 6.92
C LEU A 315 -24.30 29.12 6.20
N THR A 316 -25.63 29.15 6.13
CA THR A 316 -26.46 28.06 5.56
C THR A 316 -27.02 28.37 4.17
N ASP A 317 -26.81 29.59 3.70
CA ASP A 317 -27.46 30.10 2.51
C ASP A 317 -26.42 30.19 1.39
N LEU A 318 -26.83 29.80 0.18
CA LEU A 318 -25.98 29.82 -1.00
C LEU A 318 -26.67 30.62 -2.10
N CYS A 319 -25.88 31.30 -2.92
CA CYS A 319 -26.38 32.01 -4.07
C CYS A 319 -26.62 31.05 -5.24
N PHE A 320 -27.82 31.07 -5.81
CA PHE A 320 -28.18 30.32 -7.00
C PHE A 320 -28.56 31.26 -8.14
N TYR A 321 -28.33 30.82 -9.37
CA TYR A 321 -28.77 31.52 -10.57
C TYR A 321 -29.78 30.70 -11.36
N TYR A 322 -30.68 31.38 -12.06
CA TYR A 322 -31.69 30.78 -12.92
C TYR A 322 -32.01 31.70 -14.10
N SER A 323 -32.67 31.16 -15.14
CA SER A 323 -33.19 31.94 -16.26
C SER A 323 -34.66 32.27 -15.99
N PRO A 324 -35.06 33.55 -15.93
CA PRO A 324 -36.45 33.91 -15.65
C PRO A 324 -37.39 33.60 -16.82
N ASP A 325 -36.87 33.55 -18.06
CA ASP A 325 -37.65 33.35 -19.27
C ASP A 325 -36.83 32.67 -20.38
N GLN A 326 -37.47 31.91 -21.29
CA GLN A 326 -36.79 31.33 -22.47
C GLN A 326 -36.44 32.40 -23.53
N SER A 327 -36.98 33.61 -23.37
CA SER A 327 -36.93 34.77 -24.27
C SER A 327 -35.76 35.74 -23.99
N GLY A 328 -34.54 35.23 -23.78
CA GLY A 328 -33.32 36.06 -23.80
C GLY A 328 -33.12 37.03 -22.61
N GLY A 329 -33.82 36.83 -21.49
CA GLY A 329 -33.55 37.52 -20.23
C GLY A 329 -32.23 37.05 -19.60
N GLY A 330 -31.42 37.98 -19.09
CA GLY A 330 -30.16 37.65 -18.41
C GLY A 330 -30.35 36.79 -17.15
N ARG A 331 -29.27 36.20 -16.65
CA ARG A 331 -29.29 35.36 -15.43
C ARG A 331 -29.73 36.18 -14.22
N GLU A 332 -30.75 35.69 -13.52
CA GLU A 332 -31.17 36.21 -12.21
C GLU A 332 -30.54 35.39 -11.08
N TYR A 333 -30.45 36.00 -9.89
CA TYR A 333 -29.82 35.41 -8.72
C TYR A 333 -30.75 35.45 -7.51
N SER A 334 -30.80 34.36 -6.75
CA SER A 334 -31.57 34.26 -5.50
C SER A 334 -30.75 33.57 -4.42
N CYS A 335 -30.83 34.10 -3.19
CA CYS A 335 -30.18 33.53 -2.02
C CYS A 335 -31.14 32.56 -1.35
N LEU A 336 -30.79 31.27 -1.32
CA LEU A 336 -31.69 30.21 -0.85
C LEU A 336 -31.07 29.41 0.31
N PRO A 337 -31.86 29.03 1.32
CA PRO A 337 -31.40 28.15 2.39
C PRO A 337 -31.23 26.72 1.86
N VAL A 338 -29.98 26.30 1.68
CA VAL A 338 -29.60 25.10 0.91
C VAL A 338 -30.27 23.84 1.46
N ARG A 339 -30.21 23.60 2.77
CA ARG A 339 -30.71 22.35 3.36
C ARG A 339 -32.22 22.17 3.18
N LYS A 340 -32.99 23.25 3.28
CA LYS A 340 -34.45 23.21 3.07
C LYS A 340 -34.78 22.96 1.60
N MET A 341 -34.04 23.61 0.70
CA MET A 341 -34.21 23.49 -0.75
C MET A 341 -33.87 22.08 -1.26
N VAL A 342 -32.75 21.51 -0.80
CA VAL A 342 -32.20 20.24 -1.29
C VAL A 342 -32.99 19.03 -0.77
N SER A 343 -33.74 19.20 0.32
CA SER A 343 -34.56 18.14 0.90
C SER A 343 -35.79 17.87 0.02
N GLY A 344 -35.70 16.85 -0.84
CA GLY A 344 -36.80 16.42 -1.71
C GLY A 344 -36.84 17.06 -3.10
N SER A 345 -35.89 17.94 -3.43
CA SER A 345 -35.74 18.45 -4.81
C SER A 345 -35.01 17.45 -5.71
N ARG A 346 -35.46 17.41 -6.96
CA ARG A 346 -34.84 16.67 -8.07
C ARG A 346 -33.70 17.49 -8.65
N LEU A 347 -32.69 16.81 -9.17
CA LEU A 347 -31.60 17.45 -9.92
C LEU A 347 -32.09 17.81 -11.33
N CYS A 348 -31.50 18.86 -11.89
CA CYS A 348 -31.82 19.34 -13.22
C CYS A 348 -30.57 19.93 -13.90
N SER A 349 -30.55 19.88 -15.22
CA SER A 349 -29.62 20.65 -16.05
C SER A 349 -30.33 21.81 -16.75
N THR A 350 -31.62 21.64 -17.03
CA THR A 350 -32.49 22.61 -17.71
C THR A 350 -33.85 22.71 -17.03
N ASP A 351 -34.63 23.73 -17.37
CA ASP A 351 -35.98 23.92 -16.81
C ASP A 351 -36.95 22.79 -17.22
N ASP A 352 -36.69 22.12 -18.34
CA ASP A 352 -37.52 21.02 -18.84
C ASP A 352 -37.45 19.79 -17.92
N ASP A 353 -36.32 19.58 -17.23
CA ASP A 353 -36.14 18.49 -16.26
C ASP A 353 -37.03 18.68 -15.01
N CYS A 354 -37.50 19.90 -14.78
CA CYS A 354 -38.31 20.28 -13.63
C CYS A 354 -39.82 20.23 -13.91
N VAL A 355 -40.25 19.77 -15.08
CA VAL A 355 -41.67 19.58 -15.38
C VAL A 355 -42.18 18.34 -14.65
N SER A 356 -43.17 18.54 -13.78
CA SER A 356 -43.84 17.44 -13.07
C SER A 356 -45.29 17.31 -13.56
N ASP A 357 -45.82 16.09 -13.60
CA ASP A 357 -47.20 15.77 -14.03
C ASP A 357 -48.31 16.47 -13.20
N SER A 358 -47.94 17.19 -12.13
CA SER A 358 -48.86 17.98 -11.32
C SER A 358 -49.00 19.40 -11.86
N GLU A 359 -50.11 19.67 -12.56
CA GLU A 359 -50.50 20.91 -13.27
C GLU A 359 -50.46 22.23 -12.46
N HIS A 360 -50.02 22.27 -11.19
CA HIS A 360 -50.26 23.40 -10.29
C HIS A 360 -49.02 24.06 -9.66
N GLN A 361 -47.79 23.62 -9.94
CA GLN A 361 -46.58 24.32 -9.47
C GLN A 361 -45.50 24.38 -10.54
N SER A 362 -45.24 25.57 -11.09
CA SER A 362 -44.11 25.80 -11.99
C SER A 362 -42.80 25.79 -11.20
N SER A 363 -41.99 24.75 -11.37
CA SER A 363 -40.60 24.67 -10.91
C SER A 363 -39.63 25.16 -11.98
N VAL A 364 -38.52 25.74 -11.53
CA VAL A 364 -37.41 26.21 -12.38
C VAL A 364 -36.13 25.54 -11.90
N CYS A 365 -35.20 25.30 -12.82
CA CYS A 365 -33.90 24.78 -12.51
C CYS A 365 -32.99 25.90 -11.97
N VAL A 366 -32.58 25.79 -10.71
CA VAL A 366 -31.64 26.74 -10.11
C VAL A 366 -30.27 26.09 -9.94
N THR A 367 -29.21 26.78 -10.39
CA THR A 367 -27.84 26.26 -10.34
C THR A 367 -27.00 27.08 -9.37
N PRO A 368 -26.19 26.47 -8.49
CA PRO A 368 -25.41 27.24 -7.53
C PRO A 368 -24.32 28.06 -8.24
N SER A 369 -24.17 29.31 -7.81
CA SER A 369 -23.17 30.25 -8.31
C SER A 369 -21.84 29.96 -7.61
N LEU A 370 -21.04 29.07 -8.22
CA LEU A 370 -19.74 28.63 -7.71
C LEU A 370 -18.65 28.81 -8.76
N GLU A 371 -17.40 28.83 -8.30
CA GLU A 371 -16.22 28.77 -9.17
C GLU A 371 -16.20 27.47 -9.99
N ASN A 372 -15.62 27.51 -11.19
CA ASN A 372 -15.62 26.39 -12.12
C ASN A 372 -14.92 25.11 -11.61
N GLN A 373 -14.08 25.18 -10.57
CA GLN A 373 -13.47 24.01 -9.92
C GLN A 373 -14.24 23.55 -8.67
N THR A 374 -15.02 24.44 -8.06
CA THR A 374 -15.79 24.13 -6.87
C THR A 374 -17.11 23.46 -7.27
N ARG A 375 -17.50 22.43 -6.54
CA ARG A 375 -18.77 21.74 -6.72
C ARG A 375 -19.59 21.76 -5.44
N PHE A 376 -20.90 21.81 -5.61
CA PHE A 376 -21.85 21.50 -4.56
C PHE A 376 -22.35 20.07 -4.74
N ILE A 377 -22.17 19.23 -3.72
CA ILE A 377 -22.45 17.80 -3.77
C ILE A 377 -23.27 17.37 -2.55
N ARG A 378 -24.38 16.68 -2.78
CA ARG A 378 -25.24 15.99 -1.82
C ARG A 378 -24.78 14.55 -1.68
N VAL A 379 -24.40 14.16 -0.47
CA VAL A 379 -24.01 12.79 -0.13
C VAL A 379 -25.16 12.13 0.64
N ALA A 380 -25.66 10.99 0.16
CA ALA A 380 -26.70 10.23 0.86
C ALA A 380 -26.09 9.11 1.72
N HIS A 381 -26.35 9.18 3.02
CA HIS A 381 -25.88 8.21 4.02
C HIS A 381 -26.97 7.91 5.06
N PRO A 382 -27.99 7.10 4.70
CA PRO A 382 -29.04 6.73 5.65
C PRO A 382 -28.45 6.00 6.87
N PRO A 383 -29.03 6.18 8.07
CA PRO A 383 -30.30 6.85 8.38
C PRO A 383 -30.20 8.37 8.60
N HIS A 384 -28.99 8.95 8.52
CA HIS A 384 -28.78 10.36 8.78
C HIS A 384 -29.19 11.25 7.59
N THR A 385 -29.43 12.53 7.86
CA THR A 385 -29.74 13.51 6.81
C THR A 385 -28.54 13.73 5.91
N HIS A 386 -28.76 13.94 4.61
CA HIS A 386 -27.69 14.19 3.64
C HIS A 386 -26.62 15.17 4.14
N MET A 387 -25.37 14.76 4.00
CA MET A 387 -24.22 15.65 4.08
C MET A 387 -24.19 16.51 2.81
N LEU A 388 -23.89 17.79 2.99
CA LEU A 388 -23.74 18.75 1.90
C LEU A 388 -22.28 19.19 1.85
N PHE A 389 -21.65 19.03 0.70
CA PHE A 389 -20.27 19.38 0.45
C PHE A 389 -20.18 20.56 -0.51
N VAL A 390 -19.36 21.56 -0.18
CA VAL A 390 -18.96 22.65 -1.09
C VAL A 390 -17.45 22.65 -1.14
N GLY A 391 -16.87 22.36 -2.30
CA GLY A 391 -15.41 22.35 -2.45
C GLY A 391 -14.95 21.65 -3.72
N TYR A 392 -13.65 21.42 -3.81
CA TYR A 392 -13.05 20.65 -4.90
C TYR A 392 -13.32 19.14 -4.67
N PRO A 393 -13.92 18.39 -5.62
CA PRO A 393 -14.31 17.00 -5.39
C PRO A 393 -13.17 16.07 -4.94
N PRO A 394 -11.92 16.20 -5.45
CA PRO A 394 -10.80 15.42 -4.93
C PRO A 394 -10.51 15.63 -3.44
N HIS A 395 -10.80 16.81 -2.86
CA HIS A 395 -10.64 16.99 -1.42
C HIS A 395 -11.60 16.09 -0.63
N LEU A 396 -12.82 15.88 -1.12
CA LEU A 396 -13.78 14.96 -0.51
C LEU A 396 -13.29 13.50 -0.61
N GLN A 397 -12.67 13.14 -1.75
CA GLN A 397 -12.11 11.80 -1.95
C GLN A 397 -11.00 11.47 -0.94
N TYR A 398 -10.14 12.44 -0.59
CA TYR A 398 -9.07 12.24 0.39
C TYR A 398 -9.49 12.48 1.84
N ALA A 399 -10.63 13.15 2.06
CA ALA A 399 -11.14 13.43 3.40
C ALA A 399 -11.82 12.22 4.06
N VAL A 400 -12.27 11.23 3.28
CA VAL A 400 -13.07 10.10 3.77
C VAL A 400 -12.43 8.79 3.31
N SER A 401 -12.14 7.91 4.28
CA SER A 401 -11.70 6.55 4.00
C SER A 401 -12.91 5.62 3.99
N LEU A 402 -13.01 4.78 2.95
CA LEU A 402 -14.18 3.94 2.70
C LEU A 402 -13.78 2.47 2.51
N THR A 403 -14.69 1.56 2.84
CA THR A 403 -14.57 0.12 2.57
C THR A 403 -15.83 -0.45 1.90
N ASN A 404 -15.65 -1.51 1.11
CA ASN A 404 -16.76 -2.26 0.50
C ASN A 404 -17.43 -3.22 1.49
N PHE A 405 -16.81 -3.48 2.63
CA PHE A 405 -17.22 -4.51 3.58
C PHE A 405 -18.04 -3.92 4.71
N VAL A 406 -19.33 -4.28 4.76
CA VAL A 406 -20.26 -3.88 5.83
C VAL A 406 -20.41 -5.04 6.82
N PRO A 407 -20.06 -4.87 8.12
CA PRO A 407 -20.18 -5.95 9.09
C PRO A 407 -21.64 -6.37 9.27
N ARG A 408 -21.90 -7.68 9.31
CA ARG A 408 -23.24 -8.23 9.59
C ARG A 408 -23.58 -8.21 11.08
N PHE A 409 -22.55 -8.17 11.93
CA PHE A 409 -22.68 -8.16 13.38
C PHE A 409 -21.96 -6.96 13.98
N SER A 410 -22.57 -6.29 14.95
CA SER A 410 -22.06 -5.06 15.56
C SER A 410 -20.76 -5.20 16.35
N PHE A 411 -20.41 -6.42 16.79
CA PHE A 411 -19.15 -6.68 17.52
C PHE A 411 -17.92 -6.78 16.60
N LEU A 412 -18.11 -6.86 15.28
CA LEU A 412 -17.01 -6.98 14.33
C LEU A 412 -16.35 -5.63 14.10
N HIS A 413 -15.01 -5.61 14.13
CA HIS A 413 -14.25 -4.41 13.79
C HIS A 413 -14.38 -4.06 12.30
N LEU A 414 -14.57 -2.76 12.02
CA LEU A 414 -14.68 -2.21 10.66
C LEU A 414 -13.35 -2.32 9.89
N ASP A 415 -12.23 -2.30 10.62
CA ASP A 415 -10.89 -2.27 10.04
C ASP A 415 -10.35 -3.64 9.63
N LEU A 416 -10.94 -4.74 10.09
CA LEU A 416 -10.39 -6.09 9.85
C LEU A 416 -10.28 -6.43 8.35
N PRO A 417 -11.30 -6.22 7.50
CA PRO A 417 -11.17 -6.48 6.06
C PRO A 417 -10.08 -5.61 5.41
N VAL A 418 -9.99 -4.35 5.82
CA VAL A 418 -9.01 -3.38 5.31
C VAL A 418 -7.60 -3.77 5.74
N PHE A 419 -7.44 -4.24 6.99
CA PHE A 419 -6.19 -4.77 7.51
C PHE A 419 -5.74 -5.98 6.69
N LEU A 420 -6.64 -6.96 6.49
CA LEU A 420 -6.32 -8.18 5.73
C LEU A 420 -5.95 -7.87 4.28
N GLU A 421 -6.73 -7.01 3.62
CA GLU A 421 -6.47 -6.62 2.23
C GLU A 421 -5.13 -5.89 2.10
N THR A 422 -4.88 -4.91 2.98
CA THR A 422 -3.63 -4.13 2.99
C THR A 422 -2.43 -5.02 3.31
N PHE A 423 -2.56 -5.88 4.32
CA PHE A 423 -1.52 -6.84 4.70
C PHE A 423 -1.20 -7.79 3.55
N CYS A 424 -2.20 -8.35 2.85
CA CYS A 424 -2.00 -9.23 1.70
C CYS A 424 -1.30 -8.51 0.54
N LYS A 425 -1.65 -7.25 0.27
CA LYS A 425 -0.96 -6.42 -0.75
C LYS A 425 0.52 -6.22 -0.40
N TYR A 426 0.83 -5.93 0.88
CA TYR A 426 2.22 -5.84 1.34
C TYR A 426 2.94 -7.16 1.27
N LEU A 427 2.31 -8.27 1.65
CA LEU A 427 2.89 -9.60 1.60
C LEU A 427 3.20 -10.02 0.16
N LEU A 428 2.27 -9.78 -0.77
CA LEU A 428 2.45 -10.01 -2.20
C LEU A 428 3.65 -9.21 -2.75
N SER A 429 3.69 -7.91 -2.46
CA SER A 429 4.74 -7.01 -2.96
C SER A 429 6.12 -7.32 -2.37
N LEU A 430 6.23 -7.41 -1.03
CA LEU A 430 7.51 -7.57 -0.35
C LEU A 430 8.09 -8.97 -0.51
N SER A 431 7.25 -10.01 -0.46
CA SER A 431 7.74 -11.37 -0.71
C SER A 431 8.24 -11.51 -2.16
N GLY A 432 7.57 -10.86 -3.12
CA GLY A 432 7.94 -10.88 -4.53
C GLY A 432 9.24 -10.13 -4.78
N ALA A 433 9.39 -8.94 -4.19
CA ALA A 433 10.63 -8.20 -4.21
C ALA A 433 11.79 -8.98 -3.57
N LEU A 434 11.55 -9.64 -2.43
CA LEU A 434 12.55 -10.46 -1.74
C LEU A 434 12.95 -11.70 -2.57
N ALA A 435 12.01 -12.31 -3.30
CA ALA A 435 12.32 -13.39 -4.25
C ALA A 435 13.20 -12.89 -5.40
N VAL A 436 12.84 -11.75 -6.01
CA VAL A 436 13.62 -11.16 -7.11
C VAL A 436 15.01 -10.78 -6.63
N VAL A 437 15.14 -10.01 -5.55
CA VAL A 437 16.41 -9.53 -5.02
C VAL A 437 17.33 -10.68 -4.64
N ASN A 438 16.84 -11.69 -3.90
CA ASN A 438 17.68 -12.84 -3.55
C ASN A 438 18.02 -13.75 -4.73
N SER A 439 17.30 -13.66 -5.85
CA SER A 439 17.69 -14.39 -7.07
C SER A 439 18.77 -13.69 -7.91
N VAL A 440 19.07 -12.41 -7.65
CA VAL A 440 20.11 -11.66 -8.38
C VAL A 440 21.49 -12.26 -8.07
N PRO A 441 22.35 -12.51 -9.08
CA PRO A 441 23.72 -12.96 -8.86
C PRO A 441 24.57 -11.81 -8.30
N CYS A 442 24.47 -11.56 -6.99
CA CYS A 442 25.08 -10.45 -6.28
C CYS A 442 25.73 -10.98 -5.00
N PHE A 443 26.83 -10.35 -4.57
CA PHE A 443 27.48 -10.70 -3.32
C PHE A 443 26.54 -10.56 -2.12
N ALA A 444 26.68 -11.47 -1.15
CA ALA A 444 25.93 -11.52 0.11
C ALA A 444 24.41 -11.78 -0.01
N LEU A 445 23.93 -12.20 -1.19
CA LEU A 445 22.56 -12.69 -1.41
C LEU A 445 22.58 -14.16 -1.84
N ASP A 446 21.44 -14.85 -1.80
CA ASP A 446 21.35 -16.26 -2.21
C ASP A 446 21.84 -16.50 -3.63
N GLY A 447 21.59 -15.54 -4.54
CA GLY A 447 22.00 -15.62 -5.94
C GLY A 447 23.50 -15.80 -6.11
N GLN A 448 24.33 -15.40 -5.14
CA GLN A 448 25.75 -15.75 -5.12
C GLN A 448 25.95 -17.27 -5.08
N TRP A 449 25.32 -17.91 -4.12
CA TRP A 449 25.43 -19.35 -3.87
C TRP A 449 24.75 -20.15 -4.97
N ILE A 450 23.60 -19.69 -5.46
CA ILE A 450 22.92 -20.29 -6.61
C ILE A 450 23.82 -20.23 -7.85
N LEU A 451 24.47 -19.09 -8.14
CA LEU A 451 25.33 -18.96 -9.31
C LEU A 451 26.54 -19.89 -9.21
N ASN A 452 27.22 -19.91 -8.06
CA ASN A 452 28.40 -20.75 -7.86
C ASN A 452 28.05 -22.23 -8.02
N ALA A 453 26.94 -22.69 -7.41
CA ALA A 453 26.49 -24.07 -7.55
C ALA A 453 26.03 -24.39 -8.99
N LEU A 454 25.43 -23.43 -9.71
CA LEU A 454 25.05 -23.58 -11.11
C LEU A 454 26.28 -23.70 -12.03
N LEU A 455 27.31 -22.89 -11.80
CA LEU A 455 28.57 -22.95 -12.56
C LEU A 455 29.30 -24.27 -12.30
N GLU A 456 29.31 -24.78 -11.07
CA GLU A 456 29.85 -26.11 -10.76
C GLU A 456 29.04 -27.22 -11.44
N ALA A 457 27.70 -27.12 -11.43
CA ALA A 457 26.84 -28.12 -12.05
C ALA A 457 26.94 -28.18 -13.58
N THR A 458 27.14 -27.04 -14.25
CA THR A 458 27.04 -26.94 -15.72
C THR A 458 28.40 -26.79 -16.41
N LEU A 459 29.30 -25.95 -15.88
CA LEU A 459 30.57 -25.64 -16.53
C LEU A 459 31.70 -26.59 -16.13
N ALA A 460 31.55 -27.43 -15.09
CA ALA A 460 32.62 -28.37 -14.71
C ALA A 460 33.02 -29.33 -15.84
N SER A 461 32.10 -29.64 -16.76
CA SER A 461 32.38 -30.48 -17.93
C SER A 461 33.09 -29.74 -19.09
N VAL A 462 32.94 -28.41 -19.18
CA VAL A 462 33.44 -27.58 -20.29
C VAL A 462 34.73 -26.85 -19.90
N VAL A 463 34.80 -26.34 -18.68
CA VAL A 463 35.95 -25.63 -18.11
C VAL A 463 36.45 -26.47 -16.94
N SER A 464 37.42 -27.33 -17.20
CA SER A 464 38.00 -28.21 -16.18
C SER A 464 38.84 -27.47 -15.14
N ASP A 465 39.32 -26.26 -15.45
CA ASP A 465 40.11 -25.43 -14.56
C ASP A 465 39.22 -24.72 -13.52
N PRO A 466 39.31 -25.09 -12.22
CA PRO A 466 38.49 -24.50 -11.17
C PRO A 466 38.77 -23.00 -10.99
N GLN A 467 40.02 -22.54 -11.20
CA GLN A 467 40.37 -21.12 -11.04
C GLN A 467 39.67 -20.24 -12.08
N ARG A 468 39.56 -20.73 -13.33
CA ARG A 468 38.82 -20.01 -14.38
C ARG A 468 37.34 -19.92 -14.07
N ARG A 469 36.75 -20.99 -13.53
CA ARG A 469 35.34 -21.00 -13.14
C ARG A 469 35.05 -20.02 -12.00
N GLU A 470 35.92 -19.97 -10.99
CA GLU A 470 35.83 -18.98 -9.91
C GLU A 470 35.96 -17.55 -10.43
N MET A 471 36.87 -17.28 -11.37
CA MET A 471 36.99 -15.96 -12.00
C MET A 471 35.72 -15.57 -12.77
N ILE A 472 35.14 -16.49 -13.55
CA ILE A 472 33.86 -16.25 -14.25
C ILE A 472 32.77 -15.91 -13.25
N GLY A 473 32.64 -16.71 -12.18
CA GLY A 473 31.70 -16.44 -11.09
C GLY A 473 31.91 -15.06 -10.49
N PHE A 474 33.15 -14.71 -10.14
CA PHE A 474 33.49 -13.40 -9.58
C PHE A 474 33.05 -12.23 -10.47
N PHE A 475 33.35 -12.28 -11.79
CA PHE A 475 32.96 -11.20 -12.71
C PHE A 475 31.44 -11.08 -12.89
N LEU A 476 30.72 -12.21 -12.93
CA LEU A 476 29.26 -12.21 -12.97
C LEU A 476 28.65 -11.62 -11.70
N LEU A 477 29.18 -11.98 -10.53
CA LEU A 477 28.75 -11.43 -9.23
C LEU A 477 29.04 -9.94 -9.12
N LEU A 478 30.21 -9.50 -9.60
CA LEU A 478 30.56 -8.09 -9.65
C LEU A 478 29.59 -7.30 -10.55
N GLY A 479 29.28 -7.82 -11.73
CA GLY A 479 28.32 -7.23 -12.65
C GLY A 479 26.91 -7.12 -12.06
N GLY A 480 26.42 -8.20 -11.45
CA GLY A 480 25.12 -8.20 -10.77
C GLY A 480 25.06 -7.27 -9.56
N SER A 481 26.14 -7.20 -8.78
CA SER A 481 26.25 -6.28 -7.64
C SER A 481 26.26 -4.82 -8.09
N ALA A 482 27.00 -4.49 -9.15
CA ALA A 482 27.01 -3.16 -9.74
C ALA A 482 25.64 -2.76 -10.30
N LEU A 483 24.94 -3.69 -10.96
CA LEU A 483 23.60 -3.49 -11.50
C LEU A 483 22.57 -3.21 -10.39
N LEU A 484 22.61 -3.99 -9.30
CA LEU A 484 21.72 -3.78 -8.16
C LEU A 484 22.03 -2.44 -7.46
N ALA A 485 23.31 -2.14 -7.22
CA ALA A 485 23.73 -0.88 -6.60
C ALA A 485 23.31 0.34 -7.44
N ALA A 486 23.43 0.28 -8.76
CA ALA A 486 22.98 1.34 -9.65
C ALA A 486 21.46 1.57 -9.57
N ASN A 487 20.66 0.50 -9.57
CA ASN A 487 19.20 0.61 -9.42
C ASN A 487 18.81 1.21 -8.06
N VAL A 488 19.44 0.77 -6.97
CA VAL A 488 19.17 1.31 -5.62
C VAL A 488 19.57 2.78 -5.52
N ALA A 489 20.76 3.15 -6.02
CA ALA A 489 21.26 4.52 -5.97
C ALA A 489 20.36 5.48 -6.76
N LEU A 490 19.98 5.12 -7.99
CA LEU A 490 19.08 5.93 -8.81
C LEU A 490 17.65 5.97 -8.25
N GLY A 491 17.15 4.85 -7.72
CA GLY A 491 15.85 4.79 -7.06
C GLY A 491 15.79 5.70 -5.83
N LEU A 492 16.83 5.69 -4.99
CA LEU A 492 16.95 6.61 -3.86
C LEU A 492 17.04 8.07 -4.32
N TRP A 493 17.86 8.37 -5.34
CA TRP A 493 17.96 9.71 -5.91
C TRP A 493 16.61 10.23 -6.40
N MET A 494 15.84 9.41 -7.10
CA MET A 494 14.52 9.80 -7.61
C MET A 494 13.51 10.10 -6.48
N VAL A 495 13.64 9.41 -5.34
CA VAL A 495 12.79 9.62 -4.16
C VAL A 495 13.22 10.84 -3.35
N THR A 496 14.52 11.20 -3.34
CA THR A 496 15.03 12.34 -2.56
C THR A 496 15.16 13.65 -3.34
N ALA A 497 15.30 13.59 -4.67
CA ALA A 497 15.45 14.76 -5.53
C ALA A 497 14.11 15.34 -6.01
N ARG A 498 12.99 14.64 -5.75
CA ARG A 498 11.62 15.15 -5.89
C ARG A 498 11.13 15.64 -4.54
#